data_AF-A0A5P1D956-F1
#
_entry.id   AF-A0A5P1D956-F1
#
_cell.length_a   1.000
_cell.length_b   1.000
_cell.length_c   1.000
_cell.angle_alpha   90.00
_cell.angle_beta   90.00
_cell.angle_gamma   90.00
#
_symmetry.space_group_name_H-M   'P 1'
#
loop_
_entity.id
_entity.type
_entity.pdbx_description
1 polymer ?
#
loop_
_entity_poly.entity_id
_entity_poly.type
_entity_poly.pdbx_seq_one_letter_code
_entity_poly.pdbx_strand_id
1 'polypeptide(L)'
;MESISPSVWFPVVTLVIGLLLKAVFDSWTENRKAGFDRESRIEKRKEVLLLQRIDLQRKALGELQVSIADMMRATKLVQIADVADFRQTSTWGKASTPENVKEAVRESFRAVSLMKVRVSDDAVREMVGKLSSLCVNVTMAKSEDDSDADWLAASLLYIASNDKIGEVLRSLEHQEQALLS
;
A
#
# COMPACT_ATOMS: atom_id res chain seq x y z
N MET A 1 -83.27 2.18 -27.43
CA MET A 1 -81.97 1.73 -26.89
C MET A 1 -80.99 1.78 -28.03
N GLU A 2 -80.29 2.91 -28.18
CA GLU A 2 -79.34 3.13 -29.26
C GLU A 2 -78.11 2.26 -29.02
N SER A 3 -77.92 1.28 -29.90
CA SER A 3 -76.74 0.43 -29.91
C SER A 3 -75.54 1.26 -30.34
N ILE A 4 -74.64 1.56 -29.42
CA ILE A 4 -73.36 2.21 -29.70
C ILE A 4 -72.63 1.37 -30.76
N SER A 5 -72.30 1.99 -31.91
CA SER A 5 -71.67 1.28 -33.02
C SER A 5 -70.27 0.79 -32.63
N PRO A 6 -69.88 -0.45 -33.00
CA PRO A 6 -68.56 -1.01 -32.73
C PRO A 6 -67.38 -0.13 -33.16
N SER A 7 -67.57 0.73 -34.15
CA SER A 7 -66.54 1.64 -34.67
C SER A 7 -66.15 2.78 -33.73
N VAL A 8 -67.01 3.15 -32.77
CA VAL A 8 -66.76 4.30 -31.87
C VAL A 8 -66.16 3.87 -30.53
N TRP A 9 -66.58 2.74 -29.97
CA TRP A 9 -66.08 2.30 -28.65
C TRP A 9 -64.80 1.46 -28.72
N PHE A 10 -64.57 0.74 -29.82
CA PHE A 10 -63.38 -0.09 -30.01
C PHE A 10 -62.05 0.69 -29.99
N PRO A 11 -61.92 1.89 -30.63
CA PRO A 11 -60.71 2.70 -30.54
C PRO A 11 -60.43 3.23 -29.13
N VAL A 12 -61.48 3.59 -28.37
CA VAL A 12 -61.33 4.09 -27.00
C VAL A 12 -60.85 2.97 -26.08
N VAL A 13 -61.45 1.78 -26.19
CA VAL A 13 -61.06 0.61 -25.39
C VAL A 13 -59.64 0.15 -25.70
N THR A 14 -59.24 0.12 -26.98
CA THR A 14 -57.86 -0.24 -27.35
C THR A 14 -56.83 0.78 -26.84
N LEU A 15 -57.17 2.06 -26.81
CA LEU A 15 -56.28 3.11 -26.28
C LEU A 15 -56.11 2.99 -24.76
N VAL A 16 -57.21 2.75 -24.02
CA VAL A 16 -57.16 2.51 -22.57
C VAL A 16 -56.36 1.24 -22.24
N ILE A 17 -56.58 0.16 -22.98
CA ILE A 17 -55.82 -1.09 -22.80
C ILE A 17 -54.33 -0.87 -23.11
N GLY A 18 -54.00 -0.16 -24.20
CA GLY A 18 -52.62 0.15 -24.55
C GLY A 18 -51.90 0.98 -23.47
N LEU A 19 -52.61 1.93 -22.85
CA LEU A 19 -52.07 2.78 -21.79
C LEU A 19 -51.85 1.99 -20.49
N LEU A 20 -52.77 1.10 -20.14
CA LEU A 20 -52.62 0.20 -18.99
C LEU A 20 -51.49 -0.81 -19.19
N LEU A 21 -51.40 -1.43 -20.37
CA LEU A 21 -50.30 -2.35 -20.70
C LEU A 21 -48.94 -1.66 -20.64
N LYS A 22 -48.86 -0.42 -21.14
CA LYS A 22 -47.63 0.38 -21.07
C LYS A 22 -47.24 0.70 -19.62
N ALA A 23 -48.16 1.15 -18.77
CA ALA A 23 -47.86 1.45 -17.37
C ALA A 23 -47.35 0.23 -16.60
N VAL A 24 -47.92 -0.95 -16.85
CA VAL A 24 -47.46 -2.21 -16.25
C VAL A 24 -46.07 -2.59 -16.76
N PHE A 25 -45.82 -2.45 -18.07
CA PHE A 25 -44.53 -2.75 -18.67
C PHE A 25 -43.41 -1.80 -18.19
N ASP A 26 -43.70 -0.49 -18.13
CA ASP A 26 -42.79 0.53 -17.64
C ASP A 26 -42.44 0.27 -16.16
N SER A 27 -43.43 -0.04 -15.33
CA SER A 27 -43.18 -0.36 -13.90
C SER A 27 -42.34 -1.63 -13.71
N TRP A 28 -42.57 -2.67 -14.52
CA TRP A 28 -41.78 -3.90 -14.45
C TRP A 28 -40.33 -3.71 -14.92
N THR A 29 -40.15 -2.97 -16.02
CA THR A 29 -38.81 -2.66 -16.56
C THR A 29 -38.02 -1.72 -15.65
N GLU A 30 -38.68 -0.73 -15.05
CA GLU A 30 -38.05 0.20 -14.10
C GLU A 30 -37.59 -0.50 -12.82
N ASN A 31 -38.40 -1.41 -12.26
CA ASN A 31 -38.01 -2.21 -11.09
C ASN A 31 -36.82 -3.14 -11.37
N ARG A 32 -36.77 -3.76 -12.55
CA ARG A 32 -35.60 -4.56 -12.97
C ARG A 32 -34.35 -3.70 -13.16
N LYS A 33 -34.51 -2.53 -13.76
CA LYS A 33 -33.41 -1.58 -14.00
C LYS A 33 -32.87 -0.99 -12.70
N ALA A 34 -33.74 -0.68 -11.74
CA ALA A 34 -33.34 -0.16 -10.43
C ALA A 34 -32.50 -1.17 -9.62
N GLY A 35 -32.81 -2.47 -9.70
CA GLY A 35 -32.01 -3.52 -9.09
C GLY A 35 -30.60 -3.59 -9.70
N PHE A 36 -30.52 -3.63 -11.03
CA PHE A 36 -29.25 -3.65 -11.75
C PHE A 36 -28.40 -2.39 -11.50
N ASP A 37 -29.01 -1.20 -11.51
CA ASP A 37 -28.32 0.06 -11.24
C ASP A 37 -27.76 0.11 -9.82
N ARG A 38 -28.43 -0.53 -8.85
CA ARG A 38 -27.95 -0.61 -7.47
C ARG A 38 -26.75 -1.55 -7.36
N GLU A 39 -26.81 -2.73 -7.98
CA GLU A 39 -25.71 -3.70 -7.99
C GLU A 39 -24.47 -3.11 -8.67
N SER A 40 -24.65 -2.50 -9.85
CA SER A 40 -23.56 -1.82 -10.57
C SER A 40 -22.90 -0.71 -9.74
N ARG A 41 -23.66 0.06 -8.96
CA ARG A 41 -23.10 1.09 -8.06
C ARG A 41 -22.29 0.50 -6.91
N ILE A 42 -22.70 -0.65 -6.38
CA ILE A 42 -21.98 -1.32 -5.29
C ILE A 42 -20.66 -1.91 -5.82
N GLU A 43 -20.68 -2.54 -6.99
CA GLU A 43 -19.48 -3.08 -7.66
C GLU A 43 -18.47 -1.98 -7.94
N LYS A 44 -18.89 -0.88 -8.58
CA LYS A 44 -18.03 0.29 -8.83
C LYS A 44 -17.42 0.86 -7.57
N ARG A 45 -18.18 0.93 -6.47
CA ARG A 45 -17.65 1.40 -5.17
C ARG A 45 -16.57 0.47 -4.63
N LYS A 46 -16.76 -0.84 -4.74
CA LYS A 46 -15.76 -1.83 -4.31
C LYS A 46 -14.49 -1.71 -5.14
N GLU A 47 -14.61 -1.59 -6.47
CA GLU A 47 -13.46 -1.40 -7.37
C GLU A 47 -12.67 -0.14 -7.01
N VAL A 48 -13.35 0.99 -6.80
CA VAL A 48 -12.70 2.25 -6.38
C VAL A 48 -11.94 2.08 -5.06
N LEU A 49 -12.54 1.41 -4.07
CA LEU A 49 -11.86 1.17 -2.78
C LEU A 49 -10.65 0.25 -2.93
N LEU A 50 -10.72 -0.75 -3.80
CA LEU A 50 -9.58 -1.65 -4.07
C LEU A 50 -8.44 -0.90 -4.76
N LEU A 51 -8.73 -0.10 -5.78
CA LEU A 51 -7.74 0.73 -6.46
C LEU A 51 -7.08 1.73 -5.50
N GLN A 52 -7.88 2.40 -4.65
CA GLN A 52 -7.34 3.28 -3.61
C GLN A 52 -6.43 2.53 -2.63
N ARG A 53 -6.79 1.31 -2.23
CA ARG A 53 -5.95 0.49 -1.35
C ARG A 53 -4.63 0.12 -2.02
N ILE A 54 -4.65 -0.23 -3.30
CA ILE A 54 -3.45 -0.55 -4.08
C ILE A 54 -2.52 0.68 -4.13
N ASP A 55 -3.05 1.85 -4.47
CA ASP A 55 -2.27 3.09 -4.55
C ASP A 55 -1.62 3.46 -3.20
N LEU A 56 -2.40 3.38 -2.11
CA LEU A 56 -1.88 3.61 -0.76
C LEU A 56 -0.74 2.63 -0.40
N GLN A 57 -0.85 1.37 -0.80
CA GLN A 57 0.20 0.38 -0.56
C GLN A 57 1.44 0.64 -1.41
N ARG A 58 1.29 1.00 -2.69
CA ARG A 58 2.44 1.37 -3.54
C ARG A 58 3.19 2.56 -2.97
N LYS A 59 2.46 3.60 -2.55
CA LYS A 59 3.04 4.78 -1.91
C LYS A 59 3.76 4.42 -0.61
N ALA A 60 3.13 3.65 0.26
CA ALA A 60 3.74 3.24 1.54
C ALA A 60 5.02 2.40 1.33
N LEU A 61 5.02 1.48 0.36
CA LEU A 61 6.19 0.68 0.01
C LEU A 61 7.33 1.55 -0.55
N GLY A 62 7.03 2.52 -1.42
CA GLY A 62 8.02 3.47 -1.92
C GLY A 62 8.62 4.34 -0.82
N GLU A 63 7.78 4.90 0.06
CA GLU A 63 8.24 5.67 1.24
C GLU A 63 9.08 4.81 2.20
N LEU A 64 8.73 3.53 2.34
CA LEU A 64 9.51 2.58 3.13
C LEU A 64 10.90 2.34 2.54
N GLN A 65 11.04 2.18 1.22
CA GLN A 65 12.35 1.99 0.57
C GLN A 65 13.30 3.17 0.83
N VAL A 66 12.78 4.40 0.70
CA VAL A 66 13.56 5.61 1.02
C VAL A 66 13.96 5.60 2.49
N SER A 67 13.02 5.33 3.39
CA SER A 67 13.28 5.31 4.83
C SER A 67 14.34 4.28 5.24
N ILE A 68 14.31 3.06 4.67
CA ILE A 68 15.34 2.04 4.96
C ILE A 68 16.70 2.40 4.37
N ALA A 69 16.75 3.07 3.21
CA ALA A 69 17.99 3.54 2.62
C ALA A 69 18.65 4.63 3.48
N ASP A 70 17.85 5.58 3.98
CA ASP A 70 18.30 6.61 4.91
C ASP A 70 18.80 6.01 6.23
N MET A 71 18.10 5.00 6.76
CA MET A 71 18.53 4.27 7.96
C MET A 71 19.86 3.54 7.75
N MET A 72 20.03 2.84 6.62
CA MET A 72 21.29 2.18 6.26
C MET A 72 22.43 3.19 6.16
N ARG A 73 22.20 4.33 5.50
CA ARG A 73 23.20 5.38 5.36
C ARG A 73 23.58 5.99 6.71
N ALA A 74 22.61 6.35 7.54
CA ALA A 74 22.86 6.93 8.86
C ALA A 74 23.64 5.94 9.75
N THR A 75 23.26 4.65 9.71
CA THR A 75 23.97 3.57 10.40
C THR A 75 25.42 3.45 9.94
N LYS A 76 25.66 3.52 8.63
CA LYS A 76 27.03 3.48 8.09
C LYS A 76 27.89 4.66 8.54
N LEU A 77 27.31 5.84 8.65
CA LEU A 77 28.03 7.03 9.13
C LEU A 77 28.49 6.86 10.57
N VAL A 78 27.67 6.24 11.43
CA VAL A 78 28.07 5.88 12.80
C VAL A 78 29.23 4.90 12.78
N GLN A 79 29.09 3.78 12.06
CA GLN A 79 30.13 2.76 11.96
C GLN A 79 31.46 3.35 11.44
N ILE A 80 31.43 4.20 10.42
CA ILE A 80 32.65 4.86 9.89
C ILE A 80 33.30 5.74 10.96
N ALA A 81 32.50 6.46 11.76
CA ALA A 81 33.02 7.29 12.84
C ALA A 81 33.67 6.43 13.94
N ASP A 82 33.05 5.32 14.33
CA ASP A 82 33.61 4.39 15.33
C ASP A 82 34.90 3.75 14.83
N VAL A 83 34.94 3.30 13.58
CA VAL A 83 36.15 2.74 12.94
C VAL A 83 37.26 3.79 12.86
N ALA A 84 36.94 5.03 12.47
CA ALA A 84 37.94 6.09 12.39
C ALA A 84 38.52 6.45 13.77
N ASP A 85 37.70 6.47 14.82
CA ASP A 85 38.13 6.72 16.19
C ASP A 85 38.97 5.55 16.73
N PHE A 86 38.52 4.31 16.52
CA PHE A 86 39.25 3.12 16.94
C PHE A 86 40.65 3.05 16.31
N ARG A 87 40.78 3.40 15.03
CA ARG A 87 42.08 3.47 14.35
C ARG A 87 43.03 4.51 14.95
N GLN A 88 42.50 5.56 15.58
CA GLN A 88 43.30 6.61 16.21
C GLN A 88 43.60 6.30 17.69
N THR A 89 42.64 5.74 18.42
CA THR A 89 42.69 5.60 19.89
C THR A 89 42.93 4.18 20.36
N SER A 90 42.83 3.19 19.47
CA SER A 90 42.80 1.75 19.77
C SER A 90 41.74 1.36 20.80
N THR A 91 40.72 2.20 20.99
CA THR A 91 39.64 1.97 21.96
C THR A 91 38.28 2.11 21.27
N TRP A 92 37.51 1.03 21.20
CA TRP A 92 36.20 1.02 20.54
C TRP A 92 35.11 1.67 21.41
N GLY A 93 34.07 2.23 20.77
CA GLY A 93 32.85 2.70 21.44
C GLY A 93 32.99 3.93 22.32
N LYS A 94 34.13 4.64 22.27
CA LYS A 94 34.33 5.93 22.93
C LYS A 94 34.22 7.12 21.97
N ALA A 95 33.99 6.85 20.69
CA ALA A 95 33.87 7.88 19.67
C ALA A 95 32.72 8.82 20.01
N SER A 96 33.01 10.12 20.04
CA SER A 96 31.96 11.13 20.09
C SER A 96 31.38 11.30 18.69
N THR A 97 30.37 10.50 18.33
CA THR A 97 29.64 10.69 17.07
C THR A 97 29.07 12.11 17.02
N PRO A 98 29.24 12.86 15.91
CA PRO A 98 28.66 14.19 15.76
C PRO A 98 27.15 14.21 15.99
N GLU A 99 26.63 15.26 16.63
CA GLU A 99 25.21 15.30 17.03
C GLU A 99 24.26 15.23 15.83
N ASN A 100 24.63 15.83 14.70
CA ASN A 100 23.86 15.75 13.46
C ASN A 100 23.73 14.31 12.92
N VAL A 101 24.71 13.44 13.17
CA VAL A 101 24.64 12.03 12.77
C VAL A 101 23.73 11.25 13.72
N LYS A 102 23.79 11.52 15.03
CA LYS A 102 22.89 10.90 16.02
C LYS A 102 21.43 11.25 15.76
N GLU A 103 21.15 12.52 15.44
CA GLU A 103 19.83 12.98 15.00
C GLU A 103 19.39 12.22 13.76
N ALA A 104 20.22 12.16 12.70
CA ALA A 104 19.89 11.43 11.47
C ALA A 104 19.57 9.95 11.69
N VAL A 105 20.28 9.28 12.60
CA VAL A 105 19.97 7.90 13.01
C VAL A 105 18.60 7.85 13.67
N ARG A 106 18.33 8.69 14.68
CA ARG A 106 17.03 8.72 15.36
C ARG A 106 15.87 8.97 14.40
N GLU A 107 16.03 9.92 13.48
CA GLU A 107 15.01 10.28 12.52
C GLU A 107 14.72 9.17 11.51
N SER A 108 15.77 8.53 10.99
CA SER A 108 15.62 7.43 10.04
C SER A 108 14.99 6.20 10.67
N PHE A 109 15.37 5.83 11.90
CA PHE A 109 14.73 4.75 12.65
C PHE A 109 13.25 5.03 12.97
N ARG A 110 12.93 6.30 13.31
CA ARG A 110 11.54 6.75 13.48
C ARG A 110 10.75 6.59 12.19
N ALA A 111 11.30 7.05 11.06
CA ALA A 111 10.66 6.97 9.76
C ALA A 111 10.36 5.51 9.35
N VAL A 112 11.35 4.62 9.47
CA VAL A 112 11.16 3.18 9.19
C VAL A 112 10.09 2.57 10.08
N SER A 113 10.10 2.89 11.39
CA SER A 113 9.09 2.37 12.33
C SER A 113 7.67 2.80 11.95
N LEU A 114 7.49 4.05 11.51
CA LEU A 114 6.20 4.59 11.08
C LEU A 114 5.75 4.05 9.72
N MET A 115 6.67 3.83 8.78
CA MET A 115 6.31 3.31 7.45
C MET A 115 6.01 1.81 7.50
N LYS A 116 6.75 1.05 8.29
CA LYS A 116 6.58 -0.40 8.43
C LYS A 116 5.14 -0.77 8.80
N VAL A 117 4.48 -0.03 9.69
CA VAL A 117 3.09 -0.36 10.11
C VAL A 117 2.03 -0.07 9.04
N ARG A 118 2.36 0.71 8.01
CA ARG A 118 1.45 1.04 6.90
C ARG A 118 1.47 0.00 5.77
N VAL A 119 2.52 -0.82 5.74
CA VAL A 119 2.69 -1.89 4.75
C VAL A 119 1.87 -3.10 5.17
N SER A 120 1.02 -3.59 4.27
CA SER A 120 0.14 -4.73 4.50
C SER A 120 0.87 -6.08 4.40
N ASP A 121 1.99 -6.14 3.67
CA ASP A 121 2.75 -7.38 3.49
C ASP A 121 3.58 -7.75 4.73
N ASP A 122 3.25 -8.88 5.36
CA ASP A 122 3.86 -9.35 6.61
C ASP A 122 5.35 -9.70 6.45
N ALA A 123 5.72 -10.29 5.30
CA ALA A 123 7.10 -10.69 5.03
C ALA A 123 8.02 -9.46 4.89
N VAL A 124 7.55 -8.43 4.18
CA VAL A 124 8.25 -7.13 4.11
C VAL A 124 8.43 -6.54 5.51
N ARG A 125 7.38 -6.55 6.35
CA ARG A 125 7.48 -6.01 7.71
C ARG A 125 8.48 -6.78 8.57
N GLU A 126 8.50 -8.11 8.46
CA GLU A 126 9.44 -8.96 9.20
C GLU A 126 10.88 -8.69 8.75
N MET A 127 11.14 -8.67 7.45
CA MET A 127 12.48 -8.41 6.89
C MET A 127 13.01 -7.04 7.30
N VAL A 128 12.18 -5.99 7.19
CA VAL A 128 12.55 -4.65 7.65
C VAL A 128 12.75 -4.60 9.15
N GLY A 129 11.96 -5.33 9.94
CA GLY A 129 12.17 -5.44 11.39
C GLY A 129 13.52 -6.06 11.75
N LYS A 130 13.91 -7.13 11.06
CA LYS A 130 15.23 -7.75 11.19
C LYS A 130 16.35 -6.80 10.74
N LEU A 131 16.15 -6.08 9.63
CA LEU A 131 17.10 -5.09 9.14
C LEU A 131 17.33 -3.96 10.16
N SER A 132 16.26 -3.36 10.69
CA SER A 132 16.38 -2.36 11.75
C SER A 132 17.12 -2.91 12.97
N SER A 133 16.90 -4.17 13.35
CA SER A 133 17.58 -4.80 14.48
C SER A 133 19.08 -4.94 14.23
N LEU A 134 19.49 -5.37 13.03
CA LEU A 134 20.90 -5.43 12.65
C LEU A 134 21.55 -4.04 12.65
N CYS A 135 20.86 -3.02 12.14
CA CYS A 135 21.37 -1.65 12.20
C CYS A 135 21.55 -1.15 13.63
N VAL A 136 20.65 -1.50 14.57
CA VAL A 136 20.85 -1.22 16.00
C VAL A 136 22.11 -1.92 16.51
N ASN A 137 22.30 -3.21 16.19
CA ASN A 137 23.48 -3.95 16.62
C ASN A 137 24.78 -3.30 16.11
N VAL A 138 24.83 -2.85 14.85
CA VAL A 138 25.98 -2.10 14.30
C VAL A 138 26.32 -0.89 15.17
N THR A 139 25.31 -0.11 15.57
CA THR A 139 25.49 1.09 16.42
C THR A 139 25.79 0.79 17.88
N MET A 140 25.54 -0.43 18.35
CA MET A 140 25.77 -0.87 19.72
C MET A 140 26.92 -1.88 19.83
N ALA A 141 27.63 -2.12 18.73
CA ALA A 141 28.69 -3.10 18.65
C ALA A 141 29.79 -2.80 19.67
N LYS A 142 30.38 -3.87 20.24
CA LYS A 142 31.43 -3.76 21.27
C LYS A 142 32.84 -3.87 20.70
N SER A 143 32.95 -4.23 19.42
CA SER A 143 34.21 -4.38 18.70
C SER A 143 34.02 -4.01 17.22
N GLU A 144 35.13 -3.74 16.53
CA GLU A 144 35.15 -3.51 15.07
C GLU A 144 34.61 -4.74 14.33
N ASP A 145 35.07 -5.94 14.71
CA ASP A 145 34.67 -7.21 14.09
C ASP A 145 33.15 -7.45 14.21
N ASP A 146 32.55 -7.21 15.39
CA ASP A 146 31.11 -7.35 15.59
C ASP A 146 30.34 -6.35 14.72
N SER A 147 30.80 -5.09 14.67
CA SER A 147 30.18 -4.03 13.89
C SER A 147 30.21 -4.34 12.39
N ASP A 148 31.35 -4.84 11.90
CA ASP A 148 31.53 -5.22 10.50
C ASP A 148 30.70 -6.44 10.12
N ALA A 149 30.62 -7.46 11.00
CA ALA A 149 29.79 -8.62 10.78
C ALA A 149 28.29 -8.26 10.71
N ASP A 150 27.80 -7.46 11.65
CA ASP A 150 26.41 -6.99 11.65
C ASP A 150 26.11 -6.07 10.46
N TRP A 151 27.07 -5.23 10.06
CA TRP A 151 26.92 -4.36 8.89
C TRP A 151 26.83 -5.15 7.59
N LEU A 152 27.65 -6.20 7.44
CA LEU A 152 27.60 -7.10 6.29
C LEU A 152 26.24 -7.80 6.24
N ALA A 153 25.76 -8.34 7.37
CA ALA A 153 24.44 -8.96 7.47
C ALA A 153 23.31 -7.97 7.12
N ALA A 154 23.38 -6.74 7.64
CA ALA A 154 22.42 -5.68 7.33
C ALA A 154 22.43 -5.34 5.83
N SER A 155 23.61 -5.26 5.21
CA SER A 155 23.76 -4.94 3.78
C SER A 155 23.12 -6.02 2.89
N LEU A 156 23.33 -7.29 3.21
CA LEU A 156 22.70 -8.41 2.49
C LEU A 156 21.18 -8.41 2.68
N LEU A 157 20.71 -8.19 3.91
CA LEU A 157 19.28 -8.15 4.19
C LEU A 157 18.59 -6.92 3.59
N TYR A 158 19.29 -5.79 3.46
CA TYR A 158 18.80 -4.60 2.77
C TYR A 158 18.52 -4.87 1.30
N ILE A 159 19.42 -5.59 0.62
CA ILE A 159 19.21 -6.00 -0.78
C ILE A 159 17.98 -6.90 -0.87
N ALA A 160 17.94 -7.96 -0.07
CA ALA A 160 16.83 -8.91 -0.05
C ALA A 160 15.48 -8.22 0.28
N SER A 161 15.48 -7.23 1.18
CA SER A 161 14.29 -6.46 1.54
C SER A 161 13.79 -5.61 0.37
N ASN A 162 14.69 -4.97 -0.38
CA ASN A 162 14.33 -4.21 -1.56
C ASN A 162 13.80 -5.10 -2.69
N ASP A 163 14.41 -6.27 -2.90
CA ASP A 163 13.91 -7.24 -3.87
C ASP A 163 12.50 -7.69 -3.51
N LYS A 164 12.25 -8.00 -2.23
CA LYS A 164 10.92 -8.36 -1.75
C LYS A 164 9.90 -7.24 -1.94
N ILE A 165 10.26 -6.00 -1.63
CA ILE A 165 9.39 -4.84 -1.88
C ILE A 165 9.07 -4.73 -3.38
N GLY A 166 10.06 -4.92 -4.25
CA GLY A 166 9.88 -4.91 -5.70
C GLY A 166 8.92 -6.00 -6.20
N GLU A 167 8.98 -7.21 -5.63
CA GLU A 167 8.01 -8.27 -5.91
C GLU A 167 6.57 -7.86 -5.55
N VAL A 168 6.38 -7.30 -4.36
CA VAL A 168 5.07 -6.87 -3.87
C VAL A 168 4.52 -5.74 -4.75
N LEU A 169 5.35 -4.76 -5.12
CA LEU A 169 4.97 -3.68 -6.02
C LEU A 169 4.48 -4.20 -7.38
N ARG A 170 5.22 -5.12 -8.00
CA ARG A 170 4.79 -5.75 -9.27
C ARG A 170 3.50 -6.56 -9.11
N SER A 171 3.33 -7.24 -7.98
CA SER A 171 2.08 -7.95 -7.68
C SER A 171 0.89 -7.00 -7.58
N LEU A 172 1.07 -5.83 -6.94
CA LEU A 172 0.05 -4.79 -6.85
C LEU A 172 -0.30 -4.20 -8.22
N GLU A 173 0.70 -3.99 -9.09
CA GLU A 173 0.49 -3.53 -10.47
C GLU A 173 -0.30 -4.54 -11.30
N HIS A 174 -0.01 -5.84 -11.17
CA HIS A 174 -0.79 -6.89 -11.82
C HIS A 174 -2.24 -6.94 -11.32
N GLN A 175 -2.47 -6.72 -10.02
CA GLN A 175 -3.82 -6.63 -9.45
C GLN A 175 -4.58 -5.41 -9.98
N GLU A 176 -3.92 -4.26 -10.07
CA GLU A 176 -4.48 -3.04 -10.65
C GLU A 176 -4.87 -3.26 -12.11
N GLN A 177 -3.98 -3.86 -12.92
CA GLN A 177 -4.25 -4.15 -14.32
C GLN A 177 -5.44 -5.11 -14.50
N ALA A 178 -5.57 -6.13 -13.64
CA ALA A 178 -6.68 -7.08 -13.65
C ALA A 178 -8.03 -6.45 -13.25
N LEU A 179 -8.02 -5.35 -12.47
CA LEU A 179 -9.23 -4.59 -12.13
C LEU A 179 -9.66 -3.62 -13.24
N LEU A 180 -8.73 -3.23 -14.11
CA LEU A 180 -8.97 -2.28 -15.21
C LEU A 180 -9.27 -2.98 -16.55
N SER A 181 -8.95 -4.26 -16.68
CA SER A 181 -9.21 -5.10 -17.86
C SER A 181 -10.61 -5.70 -17.85
#